data_AF-A0A3N0HYS3-F1
#
_entry.id   AF-A0A3N0HYS3-F1
#
_cell.length_a   1.000
_cell.length_b   1.000
_cell.length_c   1.000
_cell.angle_alpha   90.00
_cell.angle_beta   90.00
_cell.angle_gamma   90.00
#
_symmetry.space_group_name_H-M   'P 1'
#
loop_
_entity.id
_entity.type
_entity.pdbx_description
1 polymer ?
#
loop_
_entity_poly.entity_id
_entity_poly.type
_entity_poly.pdbx_seq_one_letter_code
_entity_poly.pdbx_strand_id
1 'polypeptide(L)'
;MCTAKERLELLEQPYLTGAEFARVLNRSPSVVNREIRKSKDRIYFVDGWGYLTDDLIKVFHLKPFVARLKKELTHDTKKAADA
;
A
#
# COMPACT_ATOMS: atom_id res chain seq x y z
N MET A 1 12.13 4.94 7.08
CA MET A 1 11.02 5.30 6.18
C MET A 1 10.96 4.25 5.08
N CYS A 2 9.78 3.72 4.74
CA CYS A 2 9.67 2.79 3.61
C CYS A 2 9.82 3.54 2.28
N THR A 3 10.66 3.02 1.40
CA THR A 3 10.96 3.55 0.06
C THR A 3 9.77 3.38 -0.89
N ALA A 4 9.76 4.08 -2.03
CA ALA A 4 8.71 3.93 -3.04
C ALA A 4 8.64 2.49 -3.57
N LYS A 5 9.80 1.81 -3.69
CA LYS A 5 9.91 0.41 -4.12
C LYS A 5 9.22 -0.54 -3.15
N GLU A 6 9.60 -0.50 -1.87
CA GLU A 6 9.03 -1.38 -0.85
C GLU A 6 7.51 -1.22 -0.72
N ARG A 7 7.00 0.02 -0.86
CA ARG A 7 5.56 0.27 -0.81
C ARG A 7 4.83 -0.31 -2.02
N LEU A 8 5.46 -0.31 -3.20
CA LEU A 8 4.90 -0.91 -4.39
C LEU A 8 4.86 -2.44 -4.23
N GLU A 9 5.97 -3.05 -3.78
CA GLU A 9 6.09 -4.49 -3.55
C GLU A 9 5.02 -4.99 -2.56
N LEU A 10 4.75 -4.23 -1.49
CA LEU A 10 3.65 -4.52 -0.57
C LEU A 10 2.28 -4.45 -1.26
N LEU A 11 2.05 -3.45 -2.11
CA LEU A 11 0.78 -3.31 -2.83
C LEU A 11 0.58 -4.33 -3.97
N GLU A 12 1.62 -5.10 -4.32
CA GLU A 12 1.53 -6.24 -5.25
C GLU A 12 1.15 -7.55 -4.54
N GLN A 13 1.23 -7.60 -3.21
CA GLN A 13 0.79 -8.76 -2.44
C GLN A 13 -0.74 -8.87 -2.44
N PRO A 14 -1.31 -10.09 -2.50
CA PRO A 14 -2.76 -10.27 -2.51
C PRO A 14 -3.42 -9.89 -1.18
N TYR A 15 -2.69 -10.05 -0.07
CA TYR A 15 -3.14 -9.72 1.27
C TYR A 15 -2.10 -8.88 1.99
N LEU A 16 -2.56 -7.98 2.85
CA LEU A 16 -1.72 -7.14 3.69
C LEU A 16 -2.24 -7.12 5.12
N THR A 17 -1.35 -7.26 6.09
CA THR A 17 -1.68 -6.96 7.48
C THR A 17 -1.87 -5.45 7.67
N GLY A 18 -2.58 -5.06 8.72
CA GLY A 18 -2.74 -3.64 9.06
C GLY A 18 -1.39 -2.93 9.33
N ALA A 19 -0.38 -3.66 9.79
CA ALA A 19 0.97 -3.12 10.00
C ALA A 19 1.70 -2.87 8.67
N GLU A 20 1.60 -3.78 7.71
CA GLU A 20 2.19 -3.61 6.38
C GLU A 20 1.48 -2.50 5.60
N PHE A 21 0.15 -2.46 5.64
CA PHE A 21 -0.59 -1.38 5.01
C PHE A 21 -0.27 -0.01 5.65
N ALA A 22 0.01 0.03 6.95
CA ALA A 22 0.48 1.25 7.60
C ALA A 22 1.85 1.71 7.11
N ARG A 23 2.75 0.78 6.76
CA ARG A 23 4.03 1.08 6.09
C ARG A 23 3.83 1.66 4.71
N VAL A 24 2.89 1.12 3.92
CA VAL A 24 2.51 1.66 2.60
C VAL A 24 2.13 3.15 2.71
N LEU A 25 1.28 3.48 3.68
CA LEU A 25 0.80 4.85 3.90
C LEU A 25 1.77 5.74 4.70
N ASN A 26 2.85 5.17 5.23
CA ASN A 26 3.77 5.82 6.17
C ASN A 26 3.03 6.47 7.35
N ARG A 27 2.06 5.73 7.91
CA ARG A 27 1.24 6.13 9.06
C ARG A 27 1.40 5.12 10.18
N SER A 28 0.94 5.48 11.38
CA SER A 28 0.93 4.54 12.50
C SER A 28 -0.13 3.45 12.28
N PRO A 29 0.14 2.20 12.69
CA PRO A 29 -0.81 1.09 12.53
C PRO A 29 -2.13 1.33 13.27
N SER A 30 -2.09 2.04 14.41
CA SER A 30 -3.31 2.40 15.17
C SER A 30 -4.24 3.30 14.36
N VAL A 31 -3.70 4.30 13.64
CA VAL A 31 -4.49 5.19 12.79
C VAL A 31 -5.08 4.41 11.62
N VAL A 32 -4.26 3.60 10.95
CA VAL A 32 -4.70 2.84 9.78
C VAL A 32 -5.75 1.80 10.14
N ASN A 33 -5.54 1.03 11.22
CA ASN A 33 -6.55 0.07 11.70
C ASN A 33 -7.86 0.73 12.10
N ARG A 34 -7.81 1.96 12.65
CA ARG A 34 -9.04 2.71 12.95
C ARG A 34 -9.79 3.08 11.67
N GLU A 35 -9.10 3.51 10.62
CA GLU A 35 -9.72 3.83 9.33
C GLU A 35 -10.26 2.58 8.62
N ILE A 36 -9.54 1.46 8.67
CA ILE A 36 -10.01 0.16 8.15
C ILE A 36 -11.29 -0.24 8.86
N ARG A 37 -11.35 -0.13 10.20
CA ARG A 37 -12.56 -0.46 10.98
C ARG A 37 -13.78 0.37 10.60
N LYS A 38 -13.61 1.62 10.16
CA LYS A 38 -14.71 2.46 9.66
C LYS A 38 -15.29 1.95 8.33
N SER A 39 -14.51 1.16 7.60
CA SER A 39 -14.86 0.62 6.27
C SER A 39 -14.87 -0.90 6.25
N LYS A 40 -15.05 -1.55 7.41
CA LYS A 40 -14.94 -3.00 7.58
C LYS A 40 -15.87 -3.78 6.64
N ASP A 41 -17.03 -3.22 6.30
CA ASP A 41 -18.03 -3.86 5.45
C ASP A 41 -17.61 -3.88 3.97
N ARG A 42 -16.51 -3.20 3.63
CA ARG A 42 -15.96 -3.07 2.28
C ARG A 42 -14.54 -3.61 2.14
N ILE A 43 -13.97 -4.15 3.22
CA ILE A 43 -12.60 -4.67 3.24
C ILE A 43 -12.65 -6.10 3.74
N TYR A 44 -12.41 -7.04 2.85
CA TYR A 44 -12.36 -8.44 3.20
C TYR A 44 -11.10 -8.74 4.04
N PHE A 45 -11.28 -9.52 5.11
CA PHE A 45 -10.20 -9.98 5.99
C PHE A 45 -10.19 -11.51 6.04
N VAL A 46 -9.01 -12.10 5.83
CA VAL A 46 -8.77 -13.53 5.94
C VAL A 46 -7.89 -13.77 7.15
N ASP A 47 -8.39 -14.59 8.08
CA ASP A 47 -7.64 -14.96 9.27
C ASP A 47 -6.34 -15.68 8.89
N GLY A 48 -5.24 -15.30 9.54
CA GLY A 48 -3.88 -15.78 9.21
C GLY A 48 -3.20 -15.11 7.99
N TRP A 49 -3.93 -14.35 7.15
CA TRP A 49 -3.36 -13.70 5.96
C TRP A 49 -3.43 -12.17 6.01
N GLY A 50 -4.55 -11.60 6.47
CA GLY A 50 -4.75 -10.15 6.54
C GLY A 50 -5.89 -9.64 5.67
N TYR A 51 -5.84 -8.36 5.33
CA TYR A 51 -6.85 -7.69 4.51
C TYR A 51 -6.55 -7.85 3.03
N LEU A 52 -7.59 -7.98 2.21
CA LEU A 52 -7.44 -8.03 0.75
C LEU A 52 -6.90 -6.69 0.23
N THR A 53 -5.75 -6.74 -0.45
CA THR A 53 -5.05 -5.53 -0.91
C THR A 53 -5.88 -4.72 -1.90
N ASP A 54 -6.61 -5.38 -2.79
CA ASP A 54 -7.52 -4.74 -3.74
C ASP A 54 -8.60 -3.90 -3.06
N ASP A 55 -9.17 -4.40 -1.96
CA ASP A 55 -10.19 -3.67 -1.21
C ASP A 55 -9.59 -2.47 -0.49
N LEU A 56 -8.40 -2.62 0.08
CA LEU A 56 -7.65 -1.51 0.65
C LEU A 56 -7.36 -0.43 -0.40
N ILE A 57 -6.91 -0.81 -1.61
CA ILE A 57 -6.66 0.12 -2.71
C ILE A 57 -7.93 0.87 -3.12
N LYS A 58 -9.07 0.16 -3.19
CA LYS A 58 -10.37 0.76 -3.57
C LYS A 58 -10.88 1.70 -2.49
N VAL A 59 -10.92 1.27 -1.23
CA VAL A 59 -11.50 2.02 -0.11
C VAL A 59 -10.66 3.24 0.25
N PHE A 60 -9.33 3.12 0.23
CA PHE A 60 -8.42 4.24 0.49
C PHE A 60 -8.11 5.05 -0.77
N HIS A 61 -8.75 4.76 -1.90
CA HIS A 61 -8.57 5.47 -3.17
C HIS A 61 -7.10 5.58 -3.59
N LEU A 62 -6.32 4.50 -3.46
CA LEU A 62 -4.87 4.50 -3.65
C LEU A 62 -4.42 4.43 -5.12
N LYS A 63 -5.33 4.35 -6.09
CA LYS A 63 -4.96 4.32 -7.51
C LYS A 63 -4.02 5.47 -7.93
N PRO A 64 -4.29 6.75 -7.57
CA PRO A 64 -3.37 7.85 -7.90
C PRO A 64 -2.04 7.74 -7.15
N PHE A 65 -2.06 7.22 -5.93
CA PHE A 65 -0.86 6.99 -5.11
C PHE A 65 0.04 5.93 -5.76
N VAL A 66 -0.52 4.79 -6.17
CA VAL A 66 0.21 3.74 -6.91
C VAL A 66 0.79 4.28 -8.21
N ALA A 67 0.01 5.05 -8.97
CA ALA A 67 0.48 5.66 -10.21
C ALA A 67 1.69 6.61 -9.99
N ARG A 68 1.67 7.37 -8.89
CA ARG A 68 2.81 8.21 -8.48
C ARG A 68 4.03 7.38 -8.13
N LEU A 69 3.88 6.36 -7.29
CA LEU A 69 4.99 5.46 -6.93
C LEU A 69 5.65 4.85 -8.18
N LYS A 70 4.85 4.31 -9.11
CA LYS A 70 5.37 3.75 -10.37
C LYS A 70 6.14 4.78 -11.21
N LYS A 71 5.66 6.04 -11.26
CA LYS A 71 6.34 7.11 -11.97
C LYS A 71 7.67 7.48 -11.33
N GLU A 72 7.73 7.55 -9.99
CA GLU A 72 8.97 7.82 -9.24
C GLU A 72 10.02 6.74 -9.49
N LEU A 73 9.62 5.46 -9.44
CA LEU A 73 10.49 4.33 -9.75
C LEU A 73 11.02 4.33 -11.20
N THR A 74 10.19 4.75 -12.16
CA THR A 74 10.58 4.84 -13.58
C THR A 74 11.55 5.99 -13.84
N HIS A 75 11.46 7.08 -13.08
CA HIS A 75 12.39 8.21 -13.18
C HIS A 75 13.76 7.89 -12.57
N ASP A 76 13.76 7.14 -11.47
CA ASP A 76 14.99 6.72 -10.79
C ASP A 76 15.84 5.77 -11.66
N THR A 77 15.19 4.88 -12.43
CA THR A 77 15.87 3.97 -13.37
C THR A 77 16.49 4.69 -14.58
N LYS A 78 15.89 5.79 -15.05
CA LYS A 78 16.44 6.56 -16.17
C LYS A 78 17.71 7.32 -15.81
N LYS A 79 17.91 7.70 -14.55
CA LYS A 79 19.12 8.40 -14.10
C LYS A 79 20.33 7.46 -13.97
N ALA A 80 20.10 6.16 -13.79
CA ALA A 80 21.16 5.15 -13.67
C ALA A 80 21.65 4.57 -15.01
N ALA A 81 20.92 4.79 -16.10
CA ALA A 81 21.26 4.27 -17.43
C ALA A 81 22.02 5.27 -18.32
N ASP A 82 22.30 6.48 -17.82
CA ASP A 82 22.98 7.57 -18.53
C ASP A 82 24.34 7.95 -17.89
N ALA A 83 24.91 7.05 -17.08
CA ALA A 83 26.19 7.24 -16.39
C ALA A 83 27.26 6.24 -16.85
#